data_AF-A0A164PIR1-F1
#
_entry.id   AF-A0A164PIR1-F1
#
_cell.length_a   1.000
_cell.length_b   1.000
_cell.length_c   1.000
_cell.angle_alpha   90.00
_cell.angle_beta   90.00
_cell.angle_gamma   90.00
#
_symmetry.space_group_name_H-M   'P 1'
#
loop_
_entity.id
_entity.type
_entity.pdbx_description
1 polymer ?
#
loop_
_entity_poly.entity_id
_entity_poly.type
_entity_poly.pdbx_seq_one_letter_code
_entity_poly.pdbx_strand_id
1 'polypeptide(L)'
;MAILTETGDGPLVLSPEQVREIGRELDELRARITADLGERDRAYIYSIIKAQRGFEIAGRGLMYLGFLPPFWLAGVAALSVSKILDNMEIGHNVMHGQWDWMREPGLNSRVFEWDTVCPADQWKHSHNYVHHTFTNIHGRDRDIGYGILRIDEGQRWNPYYLGNPVYAFALMMLFEWGVMVHDLEVDNIIRGRRSWSDIKRLLKGQWRKAGRQVLKDYVAFPLLSGPLLVSTLAGNIAANLVRNVWAYSIIFCGHFPSGVQTFTEEETAEETRGEWYVRQMLGSSNITGGRLFHIMSGNLSHQIEHHLFPDLPANRYPEIAPEVRALCRKYGLPYSTGPLSRQIGSVWAKIFRLALPPALTGSAPAPGVIVMREPRSERSEPSEAGV
;
A
#
# COMPACT_ATOMS: atom_id res chain seq x y z
N MET A 1 21.63 -11.47 18.14
CA MET A 1 22.03 -11.75 16.74
C MET A 1 22.08 -10.40 16.03
N ALA A 2 23.18 -10.06 15.36
CA ALA A 2 23.42 -8.72 14.82
C ALA A 2 23.20 -8.68 13.31
N ILE A 3 22.34 -7.76 12.86
CA ILE A 3 22.02 -7.43 11.47
C ILE A 3 23.01 -6.35 11.00
N LEU A 4 24.04 -6.67 10.22
CA LEU A 4 25.10 -5.72 9.85
C LEU A 4 24.70 -4.79 8.69
N THR A 5 25.00 -3.49 8.81
CA THR A 5 25.42 -2.68 7.65
C THR A 5 25.98 -1.32 8.00
N GLU A 6 27.01 -0.87 7.29
CA GLU A 6 27.67 0.42 7.48
C GLU A 6 26.80 1.61 7.03
N THR A 7 26.51 2.53 7.95
CA THR A 7 26.29 3.95 7.63
C THR A 7 27.62 4.56 7.17
N GLY A 8 27.66 5.84 6.75
CA GLY A 8 28.93 6.52 6.43
C GLY A 8 30.00 6.44 7.54
N ASP A 9 29.59 6.06 8.76
CA ASP A 9 30.41 5.88 9.96
C ASP A 9 30.34 4.44 10.57
N GLY A 10 29.83 3.43 9.84
CA GLY A 10 29.66 2.04 10.35
C GLY A 10 28.22 1.70 10.78
N PRO A 11 27.92 0.47 11.26
CA PRO A 11 26.55 0.07 11.50
C PRO A 11 25.84 0.81 12.63
N LEU A 12 24.64 1.32 12.35
CA LEU A 12 23.77 1.90 13.36
C LEU A 12 23.28 0.78 14.26
N VAL A 13 23.65 0.81 15.53
CA VAL A 13 23.19 -0.16 16.54
C VAL A 13 22.26 0.55 17.51
N LEU A 14 20.99 0.15 17.54
CA LEU A 14 20.03 0.62 18.52
C LEU A 14 20.07 -0.29 19.75
N SER A 15 20.28 0.28 20.94
CA SER A 15 20.15 -0.43 22.20
C SER A 15 18.68 -0.74 22.51
N PRO A 16 18.38 -1.76 23.35
CA PRO A 16 17.00 -2.05 23.73
C PRO A 16 16.30 -0.85 24.38
N GLU A 17 17.04 -0.04 25.14
CA GLU A 17 16.51 1.17 25.76
C GLU A 17 16.12 2.23 24.73
N GLN A 18 16.95 2.43 23.69
CA GLN A 18 16.61 3.34 22.59
C GLN A 18 15.34 2.87 21.86
N VAL A 19 15.19 1.56 21.66
CA VAL A 19 14.01 0.97 21.01
C VAL A 19 12.76 1.17 21.86
N ARG A 20 12.84 0.98 23.19
CA ARG A 20 11.74 1.26 24.11
C ARG A 20 11.33 2.73 24.06
N GLU A 21 12.30 3.64 24.08
CA GLU A 21 12.04 5.08 24.05
C GLU A 21 11.43 5.53 22.72
N ILE A 22 11.91 5.00 21.58
CA ILE A 22 11.28 5.21 20.26
C ILE A 22 9.82 4.77 20.29
N GLY A 23 9.53 3.59 20.85
CA GLY A 23 8.17 3.09 20.98
C GLY A 23 7.28 4.01 21.81
N ARG A 24 7.78 4.47 22.96
CA ARG A 24 7.07 5.41 23.84
C ARG A 24 6.76 6.73 23.13
N GLU A 25 7.73 7.34 22.46
CA GLU A 25 7.54 8.61 21.74
C GLU A 25 6.51 8.50 20.60
N LEU A 26 6.51 7.36 19.88
CA LEU A 26 5.53 7.10 18.81
C LEU A 26 4.13 6.82 19.34
N ASP A 27 3.99 6.10 20.46
CA ASP A 27 2.71 5.90 21.12
C ASP A 27 2.14 7.21 21.67
N GLU A 28 2.98 8.08 22.24
CA GLU A 28 2.59 9.43 22.66
C GLU A 28 2.13 10.28 21.49
N LEU A 29 2.86 10.24 20.38
CA LEU A 29 2.46 10.93 19.14
C LEU A 29 1.09 10.43 18.66
N ARG A 30 0.89 9.12 18.58
CA ARG A 30 -0.42 8.53 18.21
C ARG A 30 -1.53 8.99 19.14
N ALA A 31 -1.30 8.97 20.45
CA ALA A 31 -2.28 9.39 21.44
C ALA A 31 -2.66 10.87 21.28
N ARG A 32 -1.67 11.76 21.05
CA ARG A 32 -1.92 13.18 20.80
C ARG A 32 -2.77 13.42 19.55
N ILE A 33 -2.44 12.76 18.42
CA ILE A 33 -3.21 12.91 17.18
C ILE A 33 -4.63 12.37 17.35
N THR A 34 -4.77 11.21 18.02
CA THR A 34 -6.08 10.60 18.30
C THR A 34 -6.97 11.52 19.14
N ALA A 35 -6.40 12.16 20.16
CA ALA A 35 -7.12 13.07 21.05
C ALA A 35 -7.58 14.36 20.36
N ASP A 36 -6.91 14.75 19.27
CA ASP A 36 -7.22 15.96 18.49
C ASP A 36 -8.23 15.71 17.34
N LEU A 37 -8.58 14.45 17.06
CA LEU A 37 -9.54 14.14 15.99
C LEU A 37 -10.88 14.83 16.21
N GLY A 38 -11.39 15.47 15.16
CA GLY A 38 -12.62 16.26 15.28
C GLY A 38 -13.15 16.81 13.96
N GLU A 39 -13.84 17.95 14.04
CA GLU A 39 -14.58 18.51 12.90
C GLU A 39 -13.68 18.82 11.69
N ARG A 40 -12.39 19.14 11.91
CA ARG A 40 -11.44 19.39 10.81
C ARG A 40 -11.24 18.16 9.92
N ASP A 41 -11.17 16.97 10.54
CA ASP A 41 -11.02 15.70 9.83
C ASP A 41 -12.34 15.28 9.16
N ARG A 42 -13.45 15.44 9.89
CA ARG A 42 -14.80 15.17 9.37
C ARG A 42 -15.08 16.01 8.11
N ALA A 43 -14.83 17.31 8.18
CA ALA A 43 -15.02 18.21 7.03
C ALA A 43 -14.10 17.83 5.87
N TYR A 44 -12.87 17.41 6.16
CA TYR A 44 -11.93 16.94 5.15
C TYR A 44 -12.49 15.76 4.36
N ILE A 45 -12.87 14.66 5.03
CA ILE A 45 -13.32 13.45 4.30
C ILE A 45 -14.60 13.71 3.50
N TYR A 46 -15.54 14.50 4.03
CA TYR A 46 -16.73 14.88 3.27
C TYR A 46 -16.40 15.76 2.05
N SER A 47 -15.39 16.62 2.15
CA SER A 47 -14.93 17.41 1.00
C SER A 47 -14.33 16.52 -0.10
N ILE A 48 -13.57 15.48 0.27
CA ILE A 48 -13.02 14.50 -0.66
C ILE A 48 -14.14 13.70 -1.32
N ILE A 49 -15.11 13.20 -0.56
CA ILE A 49 -16.27 12.46 -1.09
C ILE A 49 -17.07 13.34 -2.06
N LYS A 50 -17.29 14.62 -1.71
CA LYS A 50 -17.98 15.57 -2.60
C LYS A 50 -17.21 15.79 -3.90
N ALA A 51 -15.88 15.95 -3.82
CA ALA A 51 -15.03 16.10 -5.00
C ALA A 51 -15.06 14.86 -5.88
N GLN A 52 -14.87 13.67 -5.29
CA GLN A 52 -14.92 12.38 -5.98
C GLN A 52 -16.26 12.20 -6.72
N ARG A 53 -17.39 12.39 -6.04
CA ARG A 53 -18.72 12.30 -6.67
C ARG A 53 -18.94 13.35 -7.76
N GLY A 54 -18.43 14.56 -7.56
CA GLY A 54 -18.46 15.62 -8.57
C GLY A 54 -17.71 15.24 -9.84
N PHE A 55 -16.50 14.69 -9.71
CA PHE A 55 -15.71 14.16 -10.82
C PHE A 55 -16.37 12.95 -11.49
N GLU A 56 -16.99 12.06 -10.73
CA GLU A 56 -17.75 10.93 -11.29
C GLU A 56 -18.90 11.45 -12.18
N ILE A 57 -19.76 12.31 -11.63
CA ILE A 57 -20.91 12.85 -12.36
C ILE A 57 -20.47 13.65 -13.58
N ALA A 58 -19.46 14.52 -13.44
CA ALA A 58 -18.92 15.30 -14.54
C ALA A 58 -18.33 14.39 -15.62
N GLY A 59 -17.52 13.40 -15.23
CA GLY A 59 -16.91 12.44 -16.15
C GLY A 59 -17.95 11.65 -16.94
N ARG A 60 -18.97 11.11 -16.26
CA ARG A 60 -20.08 10.40 -16.91
C ARG A 60 -20.89 11.31 -17.83
N GLY A 61 -21.14 12.56 -17.43
CA GLY A 61 -21.83 13.55 -18.26
C GLY A 61 -21.05 13.92 -19.52
N LEU A 62 -19.73 14.14 -19.38
CA LEU A 62 -18.83 14.47 -20.50
C LEU A 62 -18.75 13.35 -21.54
N MET A 63 -18.94 12.08 -21.15
CA MET A 63 -18.99 10.96 -22.10
C MET A 63 -20.13 11.10 -23.12
N TYR A 64 -21.23 11.78 -22.81
CA TYR A 64 -22.30 12.08 -23.78
C TYR A 64 -21.89 13.09 -24.86
N LEU A 65 -20.75 13.75 -24.67
CA LEU A 65 -20.11 14.63 -25.66
C LEU A 65 -18.80 14.03 -26.18
N GLY A 66 -18.52 12.76 -25.89
CA GLY A 66 -17.25 12.08 -26.19
C GLY A 66 -16.93 11.92 -27.68
N PHE A 67 -17.87 12.20 -28.57
CA PHE A 67 -17.61 12.31 -30.01
C PHE A 67 -16.75 13.55 -30.36
N LEU A 68 -16.67 14.53 -29.45
CA LEU A 68 -15.75 15.65 -29.53
C LEU A 68 -14.49 15.33 -28.71
N PRO A 69 -13.29 15.24 -29.32
CA PRO A 69 -12.09 14.79 -28.63
C PRO A 69 -11.75 15.53 -27.32
N PRO A 70 -11.91 16.86 -27.20
CA PRO A 70 -11.65 17.55 -25.93
C PRO A 70 -12.57 17.10 -24.78
N PHE A 71 -13.85 16.84 -25.07
CA PHE A 71 -14.82 16.39 -24.06
C PHE A 71 -14.56 14.94 -23.64
N TRP A 72 -14.14 14.09 -24.58
CA TRP A 72 -13.72 12.73 -24.24
C TRP A 72 -12.51 12.73 -23.31
N LEU A 73 -11.46 13.50 -23.64
CA LEU A 73 -10.26 13.62 -22.81
C LEU A 73 -10.59 14.18 -21.42
N ALA A 74 -11.41 15.22 -21.35
CA ALA A 74 -11.86 15.79 -20.07
C ALA A 74 -12.68 14.78 -19.26
N GLY A 75 -13.56 14.01 -19.91
CA GLY A 75 -14.35 12.98 -19.24
C GLY A 75 -13.49 11.83 -18.71
N VAL A 76 -12.51 11.36 -19.49
CA VAL A 76 -11.54 10.35 -19.02
C VAL A 76 -10.72 10.89 -17.85
N ALA A 77 -10.25 12.13 -17.91
CA ALA A 77 -9.51 12.76 -16.82
C ALA A 77 -10.36 12.84 -15.54
N ALA A 78 -11.61 13.30 -15.64
CA ALA A 78 -12.54 13.38 -14.52
C ALA A 78 -12.84 11.99 -13.92
N LEU A 79 -13.13 10.98 -14.75
CA LEU A 79 -13.33 9.61 -14.28
C LEU A 79 -12.07 9.01 -13.64
N SER A 80 -10.89 9.32 -14.17
CA SER A 80 -9.62 8.88 -13.60
C SER A 80 -9.41 9.47 -12.19
N VAL A 81 -9.65 10.77 -12.02
CA VAL A 81 -9.56 11.43 -10.71
C VAL A 81 -10.59 10.86 -9.73
N SER A 82 -11.84 10.68 -10.17
CA SER A 82 -12.88 10.02 -9.36
C SER A 82 -12.42 8.65 -8.86
N LYS A 83 -11.95 7.79 -9.76
CA LYS A 83 -11.49 6.43 -9.43
C LYS A 83 -10.27 6.40 -8.54
N ILE A 84 -9.32 7.34 -8.70
CA ILE A 84 -8.14 7.44 -7.84
C ILE A 84 -8.56 7.87 -6.43
N LEU A 85 -9.42 8.89 -6.29
CA LEU A 85 -9.90 9.34 -4.98
C LEU A 85 -10.72 8.27 -4.27
N ASP A 86 -11.61 7.57 -4.99
CA ASP A 86 -12.39 6.47 -4.42
C ASP A 86 -11.48 5.33 -3.95
N ASN A 87 -10.49 4.94 -4.75
CA ASN A 87 -9.62 3.83 -4.42
C ASN A 87 -8.64 4.16 -3.28
N MET A 88 -7.95 5.29 -3.35
CA MET A 88 -6.80 5.60 -2.48
C MET A 88 -7.18 6.49 -1.29
N GLU A 89 -7.86 7.61 -1.50
CA GLU A 89 -8.10 8.58 -0.42
C GLU A 89 -9.36 8.25 0.41
N ILE A 90 -10.34 7.58 -0.19
CA ILE A 90 -11.58 7.17 0.49
C ILE A 90 -11.50 5.69 0.87
N GLY A 91 -11.51 4.78 -0.11
CA GLY A 91 -11.77 3.36 0.12
C GLY A 91 -10.69 2.68 0.95
N HIS A 92 -9.43 2.82 0.55
CA HIS A 92 -8.28 2.35 1.32
C HIS A 92 -8.32 2.88 2.77
N ASN A 93 -8.45 4.19 2.95
CA ASN A 93 -8.43 4.85 4.25
C ASN A 93 -9.62 4.43 5.15
N VAL A 94 -10.83 4.35 4.61
CA VAL A 94 -12.01 3.86 5.35
C VAL A 94 -11.83 2.40 5.75
N MET A 95 -11.32 1.54 4.87
CA MET A 95 -11.12 0.12 5.19
C MET A 95 -10.00 -0.12 6.19
N HIS A 96 -9.06 0.83 6.36
CA HIS A 96 -8.11 0.84 7.48
C HIS A 96 -8.72 1.21 8.84
N GLY A 97 -9.99 1.64 8.88
CA GLY A 97 -10.62 2.08 10.13
C GLY A 97 -10.38 3.54 10.49
N GLN A 98 -9.73 4.31 9.61
CA GLN A 98 -9.31 5.69 9.89
C GLN A 98 -10.48 6.62 10.27
N TRP A 99 -11.69 6.29 9.83
CA TRP A 99 -12.89 7.11 10.04
C TRP A 99 -13.89 6.47 11.01
N ASP A 100 -13.56 5.31 11.61
CA ASP A 100 -14.48 4.56 12.47
C ASP A 100 -14.88 5.33 13.74
N TRP A 101 -14.01 6.21 14.23
CA TRP A 101 -14.26 7.10 15.37
C TRP A 101 -15.46 8.03 15.13
N MET A 102 -15.77 8.37 13.87
CA MET A 102 -16.92 9.20 13.51
C MET A 102 -18.26 8.50 13.70
N ARG A 103 -18.26 7.15 13.76
CA ARG A 103 -19.47 6.30 13.83
C ARG A 103 -20.47 6.56 12.69
N GLU A 104 -19.99 7.01 11.54
CA GLU A 104 -20.80 7.26 10.34
C GLU A 104 -21.02 5.94 9.58
N PRO A 105 -22.27 5.50 9.35
CA PRO A 105 -22.54 4.20 8.72
C PRO A 105 -21.89 4.01 7.34
N GLY A 106 -21.78 5.09 6.57
CA GLY A 106 -21.19 5.08 5.24
C GLY A 106 -19.66 5.18 5.21
N LEU A 107 -19.00 5.31 6.36
CA LEU A 107 -17.54 5.44 6.49
C LEU A 107 -16.97 4.49 7.56
N ASN A 108 -17.70 3.41 7.87
CA ASN A 108 -17.25 2.42 8.83
C ASN A 108 -16.58 1.22 8.13
N SER A 109 -15.34 0.92 8.52
CA SER A 109 -14.49 -0.13 7.94
C SER A 109 -15.14 -1.52 7.91
N ARG A 110 -16.06 -1.81 8.84
CA ARG A 110 -16.71 -3.12 8.97
C ARG A 110 -17.71 -3.39 7.84
N VAL A 111 -18.33 -2.34 7.30
CA VAL A 111 -19.41 -2.45 6.30
C VAL A 111 -19.09 -1.75 4.98
N PHE A 112 -18.04 -0.93 4.94
CA PHE A 112 -17.67 -0.17 3.75
C PHE A 112 -17.31 -1.08 2.57
N GLU A 113 -17.69 -0.64 1.37
CA GLU A 113 -17.30 -1.25 0.11
C GLU A 113 -16.83 -0.18 -0.89
N TRP A 114 -15.65 -0.39 -1.45
CA TRP A 114 -14.98 0.50 -2.41
C TRP A 114 -15.21 0.11 -3.88
N ASP A 115 -14.92 1.05 -4.79
CA ASP A 115 -15.11 0.85 -6.22
C ASP A 115 -13.97 0.10 -6.92
N THR A 116 -13.74 -1.15 -6.52
CA THR A 116 -12.77 -2.05 -7.17
C THR A 116 -13.32 -3.47 -7.29
N VAL A 117 -12.57 -4.35 -7.94
CA VAL A 117 -12.92 -5.78 -8.07
C VAL A 117 -12.62 -6.60 -6.81
N CYS A 118 -11.67 -6.19 -5.96
CA CYS A 118 -11.23 -6.94 -4.77
C CYS A 118 -12.18 -6.74 -3.58
N PRO A 119 -12.86 -7.77 -3.04
CA PRO A 119 -13.75 -7.66 -1.87
C PRO A 119 -13.07 -7.02 -0.65
N ALA A 120 -13.78 -6.12 0.06
CA ALA A 120 -13.23 -5.39 1.19
C ALA A 120 -12.79 -6.30 2.34
N ASP A 121 -13.52 -7.39 2.59
CA ASP A 121 -13.15 -8.40 3.60
C ASP A 121 -11.82 -9.09 3.27
N GLN A 122 -11.62 -9.43 2.00
CA GLN A 122 -10.38 -10.06 1.52
C GLN A 122 -9.22 -9.09 1.52
N TRP A 123 -9.45 -7.86 1.05
CA TRP A 123 -8.43 -6.82 1.08
C TRP A 123 -8.01 -6.49 2.52
N LYS A 124 -8.93 -6.38 3.48
CA LYS A 124 -8.57 -6.17 4.90
C LYS A 124 -7.78 -7.33 5.48
N HIS A 125 -8.07 -8.57 5.06
CA HIS A 125 -7.26 -9.72 5.48
C HIS A 125 -5.84 -9.65 4.90
N SER A 126 -5.72 -9.57 3.57
CA SER A 126 -4.40 -9.60 2.90
C SER A 126 -3.56 -8.36 3.22
N HIS A 127 -4.19 -7.19 3.38
CA HIS A 127 -3.49 -5.94 3.60
C HIS A 127 -3.41 -5.56 5.09
N ASN A 128 -4.53 -5.33 5.77
CA ASN A 128 -4.48 -4.87 7.16
C ASN A 128 -3.93 -5.91 8.12
N TYR A 129 -4.32 -7.19 7.96
CA TYR A 129 -3.79 -8.23 8.84
C TYR A 129 -2.43 -8.72 8.37
N VAL A 130 -2.30 -9.24 7.15
CA VAL A 130 -1.04 -9.86 6.72
C VAL A 130 0.05 -8.81 6.49
N HIS A 131 -0.17 -7.86 5.58
CA HIS A 131 0.88 -6.92 5.19
C HIS A 131 1.24 -5.92 6.30
N HIS A 132 0.28 -5.29 6.99
CA HIS A 132 0.60 -4.30 8.05
C HIS A 132 1.15 -4.95 9.32
N THR A 133 0.76 -6.19 9.65
CA THR A 133 1.39 -6.90 10.79
C THR A 133 2.81 -7.32 10.43
N PHE A 134 3.00 -7.91 9.24
CA PHE A 134 4.24 -8.61 8.88
C PHE A 134 5.08 -7.90 7.81
N THR A 135 4.94 -6.58 7.67
CA THR A 135 5.51 -5.76 6.59
C THR A 135 6.96 -6.11 6.27
N ASN A 136 7.21 -6.46 5.00
CA ASN A 136 8.50 -6.82 4.45
C ASN A 136 9.21 -8.01 5.14
N ILE A 137 8.48 -8.88 5.85
CA ILE A 137 9.03 -10.14 6.39
C ILE A 137 8.91 -11.25 5.35
N HIS A 138 10.04 -11.80 4.91
CA HIS A 138 10.10 -12.92 3.97
C HIS A 138 9.31 -14.12 4.48
N GLY A 139 8.45 -14.68 3.63
CA GLY A 139 7.62 -15.84 3.98
C GLY A 139 6.31 -15.51 4.70
N ARG A 140 6.17 -14.29 5.23
CA ARG A 140 4.95 -13.79 5.89
C ARG A 140 4.24 -12.73 5.07
N ASP A 141 4.96 -11.70 4.62
CA ASP A 141 4.42 -10.66 3.76
C ASP A 141 4.35 -11.13 2.31
N ARG A 142 3.13 -11.19 1.78
CA ARG A 142 2.87 -11.58 0.39
C ARG A 142 3.09 -10.42 -0.59
N ASP A 143 3.17 -9.18 -0.11
CA ASP A 143 3.41 -8.01 -0.96
C ASP A 143 4.85 -8.02 -1.48
N ILE A 144 5.78 -8.75 -0.84
CA ILE A 144 7.11 -9.06 -1.39
C ILE A 144 6.94 -9.87 -2.68
N GLY A 145 6.86 -9.14 -3.78
CA GLY A 145 6.72 -9.66 -5.13
C GLY A 145 5.32 -10.12 -5.51
N TYR A 146 4.29 -9.97 -4.67
CA TYR A 146 2.91 -10.37 -4.98
C TYR A 146 2.76 -11.84 -5.44
N GLY A 147 3.71 -12.71 -5.06
CA GLY A 147 3.81 -14.11 -5.52
C GLY A 147 4.25 -14.30 -6.98
N ILE A 148 4.36 -13.24 -7.78
CA ILE A 148 4.67 -13.31 -9.23
C ILE A 148 5.97 -12.60 -9.63
N LEU A 149 6.46 -11.68 -8.81
CA LEU A 149 7.67 -10.90 -9.05
C LEU A 149 8.78 -11.32 -8.09
N ARG A 150 10.01 -11.18 -8.58
CA ARG A 150 11.19 -11.12 -7.72
C ARG A 150 11.52 -9.66 -7.47
N ILE A 151 11.26 -9.20 -6.25
CA ILE A 151 11.46 -7.81 -5.82
C ILE A 151 12.51 -7.67 -4.73
N ASP A 152 13.05 -8.79 -4.23
CA ASP A 152 14.11 -8.81 -3.23
C ASP A 152 15.17 -9.88 -3.52
N GLU A 153 16.41 -9.67 -3.06
CA GLU A 153 17.51 -10.62 -3.27
C GLU A 153 17.32 -11.92 -2.48
N GLY A 154 16.65 -11.87 -1.32
CA GLY A 154 16.33 -13.03 -0.49
C GLY A 154 15.38 -14.03 -1.17
N GLN A 155 14.65 -13.61 -2.20
CA GLN A 155 13.87 -14.52 -3.02
C GLN A 155 14.80 -15.33 -3.94
N ARG A 156 14.74 -16.68 -3.83
CA ARG A 156 15.54 -17.57 -4.66
C ARG A 156 15.25 -17.39 -6.15
N TRP A 157 16.27 -17.06 -6.93
CA TRP A 157 16.15 -16.90 -8.37
C TRP A 157 15.90 -18.23 -9.10
N ASN A 158 15.13 -18.19 -10.18
CA ASN A 158 14.95 -19.25 -11.16
C ASN A 158 14.56 -18.63 -12.54
N PRO A 159 14.63 -19.38 -13.66
CA PRO A 159 14.42 -18.84 -15.01
C PRO A 159 13.07 -18.14 -15.27
N TYR A 160 12.02 -18.44 -14.48
CA TYR A 160 10.73 -17.74 -14.57
C TYR A 160 10.91 -16.22 -14.43
N TYR A 161 11.84 -15.78 -13.57
CA TYR A 161 12.07 -14.36 -13.31
C TYR A 161 12.78 -13.62 -14.45
N LEU A 162 13.22 -14.28 -15.53
CA LEU A 162 13.61 -13.55 -16.73
C LEU A 162 12.44 -12.70 -17.28
N GLY A 163 11.20 -13.12 -17.02
CA GLY A 163 9.99 -12.37 -17.35
C GLY A 163 9.59 -11.27 -16.37
N ASN A 164 10.36 -11.04 -15.28
CA ASN A 164 10.00 -10.10 -14.20
C ASN A 164 9.55 -8.72 -14.71
N PRO A 165 10.22 -8.07 -15.68
CA PRO A 165 9.77 -6.78 -16.21
C PRO A 165 8.42 -6.86 -16.94
N VAL A 166 8.17 -7.94 -17.68
CA VAL A 166 6.91 -8.17 -18.40
C VAL A 166 5.78 -8.42 -17.41
N TYR A 167 6.02 -9.24 -16.38
CA TYR A 167 5.03 -9.52 -15.34
C TYR A 167 4.71 -8.27 -14.52
N ALA A 168 5.72 -7.46 -14.19
CA ALA A 168 5.53 -6.19 -13.49
C ALA A 168 4.70 -5.21 -14.33
N PHE A 169 4.98 -5.13 -15.63
CA PHE A 169 4.19 -4.30 -16.55
C PHE A 169 2.75 -4.79 -16.66
N ALA A 170 2.53 -6.10 -16.79
CA ALA A 170 1.19 -6.68 -16.81
C ALA A 170 0.43 -6.43 -15.50
N LEU A 171 1.10 -6.60 -14.35
CA LEU A 171 0.54 -6.29 -13.04
C LEU A 171 0.19 -4.80 -12.92
N MET A 172 1.05 -3.90 -13.38
CA MET A 172 0.78 -2.45 -13.38
C MET A 172 -0.47 -2.10 -14.20
N MET A 173 -0.65 -2.72 -15.37
CA MET A 173 -1.83 -2.47 -16.21
C MET A 173 -3.12 -3.08 -15.64
N LEU A 174 -3.00 -4.18 -14.90
CA LEU A 174 -4.11 -4.96 -14.34
C LEU A 174 -4.17 -4.91 -12.81
N PHE A 175 -3.67 -3.83 -12.21
CA PHE A 175 -3.34 -3.81 -10.77
C PHE A 175 -4.50 -4.18 -9.86
N GLU A 176 -5.72 -3.66 -10.09
CA GLU A 176 -6.89 -4.02 -9.29
C GLU A 176 -7.20 -5.54 -9.31
N TRP A 177 -6.94 -6.20 -10.44
CA TRP A 177 -7.16 -7.63 -10.60
C TRP A 177 -6.06 -8.41 -9.90
N GLY A 178 -4.82 -7.91 -9.95
CA GLY A 178 -3.70 -8.40 -9.15
C GLY A 178 -4.01 -8.38 -7.65
N VAL A 179 -4.51 -7.24 -7.15
CA VAL A 179 -4.94 -7.08 -5.74
C VAL A 179 -6.05 -8.07 -5.38
N MET A 180 -7.01 -8.32 -6.27
CA MET A 180 -8.06 -9.31 -6.02
C MET A 180 -7.53 -10.73 -5.90
N VAL A 181 -6.61 -11.16 -6.76
CA VAL A 181 -6.11 -12.54 -6.75
C VAL A 181 -5.02 -12.77 -5.69
N HIS A 182 -4.46 -11.71 -5.11
CA HIS A 182 -3.37 -11.78 -4.14
C HIS A 182 -3.72 -12.57 -2.87
N ASP A 183 -4.95 -12.44 -2.37
CA ASP A 183 -5.46 -13.14 -1.17
C ASP A 183 -5.80 -14.63 -1.42
N LEU A 184 -5.80 -15.09 -2.69
CA LEU A 184 -6.09 -16.49 -3.02
C LEU A 184 -5.01 -17.46 -2.55
N GLU A 185 -3.84 -16.94 -2.17
CA GLU A 185 -2.70 -17.72 -1.69
C GLU A 185 -2.40 -18.96 -2.56
N VAL A 186 -2.41 -18.79 -3.88
CA VAL A 186 -2.31 -19.93 -4.81
C VAL A 186 -1.08 -20.80 -4.53
N ASP A 187 0.03 -20.19 -4.09
CA ASP A 187 1.24 -20.91 -3.67
C ASP A 187 1.02 -21.84 -2.47
N ASN A 188 0.16 -21.47 -1.52
CA ASN A 188 -0.16 -22.30 -0.36
C ASN A 188 -1.06 -23.48 -0.75
N ILE A 189 -1.86 -23.37 -1.83
CA ILE A 189 -2.58 -24.50 -2.42
C ILE A 189 -1.59 -25.47 -3.05
N ILE A 190 -0.67 -24.95 -3.88
CA ILE A 190 0.35 -25.75 -4.56
C ILE A 190 1.24 -26.48 -3.54
N ARG A 191 1.50 -25.84 -2.39
CA ARG A 191 2.25 -26.40 -1.25
C ARG A 191 1.39 -27.26 -0.30
N GLY A 192 0.10 -27.45 -0.58
CA GLY A 192 -0.81 -28.29 0.21
C GLY A 192 -1.20 -27.73 1.60
N ARG A 193 -0.94 -26.45 1.86
CA ARG A 193 -1.23 -25.76 3.14
C ARG A 193 -2.68 -25.23 3.23
N ARG A 194 -3.42 -25.19 2.12
CA ARG A 194 -4.81 -24.72 2.05
C ARG A 194 -5.66 -25.61 1.14
N SER A 195 -6.92 -25.84 1.51
CA SER A 195 -7.82 -26.72 0.74
C SER A 195 -8.53 -25.97 -0.39
N TRP A 196 -8.87 -26.69 -1.48
CA TRP A 196 -9.69 -26.15 -2.57
C TRP A 196 -11.09 -25.70 -2.12
N SER A 197 -11.65 -26.31 -1.08
CA SER A 197 -12.95 -25.94 -0.52
C SER A 197 -12.95 -24.55 0.11
N ASP A 198 -11.85 -24.14 0.76
CA ASP A 198 -11.72 -22.82 1.39
C ASP A 198 -11.71 -21.70 0.34
N ILE A 199 -11.11 -21.99 -0.81
CA ILE A 199 -10.92 -21.02 -1.90
C ILE A 199 -12.17 -20.86 -2.75
N LYS A 200 -12.97 -21.91 -2.91
CA LYS A 200 -14.23 -21.83 -3.66
C LYS A 200 -15.14 -20.73 -3.12
N ARG A 201 -15.16 -20.52 -1.79
CA ARG A 201 -15.95 -19.47 -1.15
C ARG A 201 -15.39 -18.08 -1.47
N LEU A 202 -14.08 -17.90 -1.37
CA LEU A 202 -13.39 -16.65 -1.70
C LEU A 202 -13.59 -16.27 -3.17
N LEU A 203 -13.34 -17.21 -4.09
CA LEU A 203 -13.53 -17.04 -5.52
C LEU A 203 -14.98 -16.66 -5.85
N LYS A 204 -15.97 -17.30 -5.22
CA LYS A 204 -17.39 -16.93 -5.42
C LYS A 204 -17.65 -15.48 -5.01
N GLY A 205 -17.07 -15.03 -3.91
CA GLY A 205 -17.13 -13.64 -3.45
C GLY A 205 -16.50 -12.67 -4.44
N GLN A 206 -15.27 -12.97 -4.88
CA GLN A 206 -14.52 -12.21 -5.89
C GLN A 206 -15.30 -12.11 -7.20
N TRP A 207 -15.73 -13.23 -7.79
CA TRP A 207 -16.47 -13.24 -9.06
C TRP A 207 -17.80 -12.49 -8.98
N ARG A 208 -18.53 -12.61 -7.86
CA ARG A 208 -19.76 -11.83 -7.66
C ARG A 208 -19.47 -10.32 -7.63
N LYS A 209 -18.39 -9.91 -6.97
CA LYS A 209 -18.01 -8.49 -6.90
C LYS A 209 -17.46 -7.99 -8.23
N ALA A 210 -16.48 -8.68 -8.80
CA ALA A 210 -15.91 -8.38 -10.12
C ALA A 210 -17.00 -8.34 -11.20
N GLY A 211 -17.93 -9.29 -11.20
CA GLY A 211 -19.05 -9.30 -12.14
C GLY A 211 -19.95 -8.07 -12.02
N ARG A 212 -20.21 -7.58 -10.80
CA ARG A 212 -20.95 -6.31 -10.61
C ARG A 212 -20.18 -5.11 -11.13
N GLN A 213 -18.86 -5.06 -10.91
CA GLN A 213 -18.04 -3.97 -11.41
C GLN A 213 -17.92 -3.98 -12.94
N VAL A 214 -17.73 -5.15 -13.53
CA VAL A 214 -17.70 -5.32 -14.97
C VAL A 214 -19.04 -4.95 -15.60
N LEU A 215 -20.15 -5.42 -15.01
CA LEU A 215 -21.49 -5.05 -15.44
C LEU A 215 -21.71 -3.54 -15.35
N LYS A 216 -21.25 -2.89 -14.28
CA LYS A 216 -21.40 -1.44 -14.11
C LYS A 216 -20.58 -0.66 -15.14
N ASP A 217 -19.26 -0.85 -15.17
CA ASP A 217 -18.33 -0.02 -15.93
C ASP A 217 -18.23 -0.41 -17.42
N TYR A 218 -18.41 -1.67 -17.78
CA TYR A 218 -18.17 -2.13 -19.15
C TYR A 218 -19.45 -2.52 -19.90
N VAL A 219 -20.61 -2.53 -19.23
CA VAL A 219 -21.89 -2.87 -19.85
C VAL A 219 -22.93 -1.78 -19.61
N ALA A 220 -23.30 -1.50 -18.36
CA ALA A 220 -24.39 -0.58 -18.01
C ALA A 220 -24.12 0.85 -18.49
N PHE A 221 -22.99 1.47 -18.09
CA PHE A 221 -22.67 2.83 -18.53
C PHE A 221 -22.49 2.95 -20.07
N PRO A 222 -21.77 2.04 -20.74
CA PRO A 222 -21.70 2.05 -22.20
C PRO A 222 -23.09 1.93 -22.88
N LEU A 223 -23.95 1.02 -22.42
CA LEU A 223 -25.30 0.86 -22.97
C LEU A 223 -26.17 2.11 -22.74
N LEU A 224 -26.07 2.73 -21.56
CA LEU A 224 -26.78 3.98 -21.25
C LEU A 224 -26.39 5.14 -22.18
N SER A 225 -25.16 5.13 -22.72
CA SER A 225 -24.69 6.14 -23.67
C SER A 225 -25.18 5.93 -25.11
N GLY A 226 -25.94 4.87 -25.39
CA GLY A 226 -26.57 4.61 -26.67
C GLY A 226 -25.57 4.57 -27.84
N PRO A 227 -25.69 5.43 -28.87
CA PRO A 227 -24.75 5.45 -30.00
C PRO A 227 -23.27 5.68 -29.61
N LEU A 228 -23.02 6.25 -28.42
CA LEU A 228 -21.67 6.53 -27.92
C LEU A 228 -21.07 5.36 -27.14
N LEU A 229 -21.70 4.17 -27.17
CA LEU A 229 -21.28 2.98 -26.43
C LEU A 229 -19.77 2.72 -26.50
N VAL A 230 -19.21 2.70 -27.72
CA VAL A 230 -17.79 2.40 -27.92
C VAL A 230 -16.90 3.49 -27.31
N SER A 231 -17.31 4.76 -27.43
CA SER A 231 -16.60 5.90 -26.86
C SER A 231 -16.59 5.85 -25.33
N THR A 232 -17.73 5.58 -24.71
CA THR A 232 -17.87 5.44 -23.25
C THR A 232 -17.13 4.21 -22.73
N LEU A 233 -17.20 3.07 -23.45
CA LEU A 233 -16.45 1.86 -23.10
C LEU A 233 -14.95 2.12 -23.11
N ALA A 234 -14.43 2.74 -24.18
CA ALA A 234 -13.03 3.13 -24.27
C ALA A 234 -12.63 4.11 -23.16
N GLY A 235 -13.49 5.08 -22.83
CA GLY A 235 -13.25 6.02 -21.75
C GLY A 235 -13.16 5.36 -20.37
N ASN A 236 -14.04 4.38 -20.11
CA ASN A 236 -14.05 3.62 -18.86
C ASN A 236 -12.82 2.71 -18.72
N ILE A 237 -12.40 2.07 -19.83
CA ILE A 237 -11.15 1.31 -19.88
C ILE A 237 -9.97 2.24 -19.59
N ALA A 238 -9.89 3.38 -20.27
CA ALA A 238 -8.80 4.34 -20.08
C ALA A 238 -8.73 4.84 -18.63
N ALA A 239 -9.86 5.20 -18.02
CA ALA A 239 -9.88 5.67 -16.63
C ALA A 239 -9.45 4.58 -15.62
N ASN A 240 -9.86 3.33 -15.81
CA ASN A 240 -9.39 2.21 -14.98
C ASN A 240 -7.90 1.92 -15.20
N LEU A 241 -7.39 2.03 -16.42
CA LEU A 241 -5.96 1.89 -16.71
C LEU A 241 -5.14 2.99 -16.02
N VAL A 242 -5.59 4.25 -16.06
CA VAL A 242 -4.93 5.36 -15.34
C VAL A 242 -4.90 5.08 -13.84
N ARG A 243 -6.01 4.66 -13.25
CA ARG A 243 -6.06 4.27 -11.82
C ARG A 243 -5.07 3.12 -11.53
N ASN A 244 -5.03 2.07 -12.36
CA ASN A 244 -4.13 0.93 -12.15
C ASN A 244 -2.65 1.33 -12.18
N VAL A 245 -2.23 2.07 -13.20
CA VAL A 245 -0.86 2.57 -13.32
C VAL A 245 -0.50 3.47 -12.14
N TRP A 246 -1.40 4.35 -11.74
CA TRP A 246 -1.19 5.27 -10.63
C TRP A 246 -1.07 4.53 -9.28
N ALA A 247 -2.03 3.67 -8.95
CA ALA A 247 -2.05 2.91 -7.70
C ALA A 247 -0.83 1.99 -7.60
N TYR A 248 -0.49 1.25 -8.67
CA TYR A 248 0.74 0.45 -8.74
C TYR A 248 1.97 1.30 -8.44
N SER A 249 2.10 2.45 -9.10
CA SER A 249 3.27 3.32 -8.96
C SER A 249 3.45 3.81 -7.53
N ILE A 250 2.37 4.25 -6.87
CA ILE A 250 2.43 4.74 -5.49
C ILE A 250 2.75 3.58 -4.52
N ILE A 251 2.03 2.47 -4.60
CA ILE A 251 2.16 1.35 -3.65
C ILE A 251 3.54 0.69 -3.75
N PHE A 252 4.03 0.44 -4.98
CA PHE A 252 5.35 -0.16 -5.15
C PHE A 252 6.48 0.78 -4.68
N CYS A 253 6.33 2.09 -4.88
CA CYS A 253 7.27 3.07 -4.34
C CYS A 253 7.25 3.16 -2.81
N GLY A 254 6.20 2.66 -2.15
CA GLY A 254 6.14 2.59 -0.70
C GLY A 254 7.07 1.52 -0.09
N HIS A 255 7.29 0.41 -0.79
CA HIS A 255 7.89 -0.80 -0.19
C HIS A 255 9.15 -1.32 -0.87
N PHE A 256 9.38 -0.97 -2.13
CA PHE A 256 10.44 -1.59 -2.94
C PHE A 256 11.54 -0.68 -3.50
N PRO A 257 11.55 0.66 -3.29
CA PRO A 257 12.70 1.45 -3.70
C PRO A 257 14.01 1.02 -3.05
N SER A 258 15.11 1.48 -3.64
CA SER A 258 16.42 1.39 -3.00
C SER A 258 16.39 2.06 -1.62
N GLY A 259 16.92 1.38 -0.60
CA GLY A 259 16.97 1.89 0.77
C GLY A 259 15.88 1.34 1.69
N VAL A 260 14.90 0.60 1.17
CA VAL A 260 13.92 -0.14 1.98
C VAL A 260 14.47 -1.53 2.33
N GLN A 261 14.31 -1.91 3.61
CA GLN A 261 14.78 -3.20 4.14
C GLN A 261 13.70 -4.27 4.07
N THR A 262 14.16 -5.52 3.92
CA THR A 262 13.37 -6.73 4.13
C THR A 262 13.96 -7.52 5.28
N PHE A 263 13.13 -8.34 5.94
CA PHE A 263 13.45 -9.00 7.20
C PHE A 263 13.16 -10.50 7.10
N THR A 264 13.86 -11.32 7.90
CA THR A 264 13.51 -12.74 8.06
C THR A 264 12.58 -12.96 9.25
N GLU A 265 11.89 -14.10 9.29
CA GLU A 265 11.03 -14.44 10.43
C GLU A 265 11.83 -14.54 11.74
N GLU A 266 13.07 -14.99 11.68
CA GLU A 266 13.95 -15.09 12.84
C GLU A 266 14.35 -13.72 13.37
N GLU A 267 14.58 -12.74 12.49
CA GLU A 267 14.91 -11.36 12.86
C GLU A 267 13.75 -10.64 13.54
N THR A 268 12.51 -11.06 13.29
CA THR A 268 11.30 -10.43 13.80
C THR A 268 10.54 -11.28 14.83
N ALA A 269 11.05 -12.47 15.16
CA ALA A 269 10.41 -13.36 16.12
C ALA A 269 10.25 -12.64 17.48
N GLU A 270 9.04 -12.68 18.05
CA GLU A 270 8.70 -12.07 19.34
C GLU A 270 9.09 -10.59 19.45
N GLU A 271 8.91 -9.83 18.36
CA GLU A 271 9.18 -8.39 18.37
C GLU A 271 8.31 -7.66 19.39
N THR A 272 8.94 -6.75 20.12
CA THR A 272 8.25 -5.75 20.94
C THR A 272 7.64 -4.68 20.04
N ARG A 273 6.73 -3.88 20.59
CA ARG A 273 6.12 -2.76 19.85
C ARG A 273 7.13 -1.74 19.33
N GLY A 274 8.18 -1.45 20.09
CA GLY A 274 9.27 -0.57 19.62
C GLY A 274 10.05 -1.17 18.46
N GLU A 275 10.35 -2.47 18.51
CA GLU A 275 11.00 -3.19 17.41
C GLU A 275 10.11 -3.20 16.16
N TRP A 276 8.80 -3.43 16.33
CA TRP A 276 7.81 -3.34 15.25
C TRP A 276 7.82 -1.95 14.61
N TYR A 277 7.79 -0.87 15.40
CA TYR A 277 7.86 0.49 14.87
C TYR A 277 9.14 0.77 14.07
N VAL A 278 10.29 0.33 14.58
CA VAL A 278 11.57 0.48 13.85
C VAL A 278 11.50 -0.27 12.53
N ARG A 279 10.99 -1.51 12.53
CA ARG A 279 10.81 -2.29 11.31
C ARG A 279 9.92 -1.58 10.29
N GLN A 280 8.79 -1.01 10.74
CA GLN A 280 7.88 -0.28 9.86
C GLN A 280 8.54 0.94 9.19
N MET A 281 9.37 1.68 9.92
CA MET A 281 10.14 2.79 9.35
C MET A 281 11.19 2.35 8.33
N LEU A 282 11.87 1.24 8.60
CA LEU A 282 12.92 0.70 7.73
C LEU A 282 12.36 -0.04 6.50
N GLY A 283 11.16 -0.60 6.63
CA GLY A 283 10.43 -1.35 5.60
C GLY A 283 9.58 -0.47 4.68
N SER A 284 9.62 0.86 4.82
CA SER A 284 8.79 1.79 4.07
C SER A 284 9.58 2.98 3.52
N SER A 285 9.06 3.60 2.45
CA SER A 285 9.65 4.78 1.82
C SER A 285 8.59 5.79 1.40
N ASN A 286 8.90 7.07 1.61
CA ASN A 286 8.00 8.17 1.31
C ASN A 286 8.26 8.78 -0.07
N ILE A 287 7.26 9.48 -0.57
CA ILE A 287 7.29 10.20 -1.84
C ILE A 287 7.06 11.70 -1.57
N THR A 288 8.01 12.54 -1.95
CA THR A 288 7.87 14.00 -1.81
C THR A 288 6.89 14.54 -2.83
N GLY A 289 6.02 15.45 -2.43
CA GLY A 289 5.08 16.11 -3.32
C GLY A 289 4.41 17.33 -2.69
N GLY A 290 3.48 17.95 -3.43
CA GLY A 290 2.59 18.97 -2.89
C GLY A 290 1.27 18.38 -2.39
N ARG A 291 0.41 19.23 -1.80
CA ARG A 291 -0.88 18.81 -1.24
C ARG A 291 -1.75 17.99 -2.20
N LEU A 292 -1.88 18.42 -3.45
CA LEU A 292 -2.67 17.68 -4.45
C LEU A 292 -2.08 16.29 -4.72
N PHE A 293 -0.76 16.17 -4.79
CA PHE A 293 -0.10 14.88 -4.97
C PHE A 293 -0.38 13.94 -3.80
N HIS A 294 -0.31 14.45 -2.56
CA HIS A 294 -0.62 13.68 -1.36
C HIS A 294 -2.08 13.21 -1.34
N ILE A 295 -3.04 14.07 -1.72
CA ILE A 295 -4.45 13.66 -1.83
C ILE A 295 -4.64 12.60 -2.93
N MET A 296 -4.02 12.81 -4.10
CA MET A 296 -4.13 11.86 -5.21
C MET A 296 -3.45 10.52 -4.90
N SER A 297 -2.50 10.47 -3.98
CA SER A 297 -1.87 9.23 -3.53
C SER A 297 -2.59 8.55 -2.37
N GLY A 298 -3.75 9.04 -1.91
CA GLY A 298 -4.38 8.52 -0.70
C GLY A 298 -3.60 8.84 0.58
N ASN A 299 -2.70 9.83 0.50
CA ASN A 299 -1.61 10.11 1.43
C ASN A 299 -0.59 8.96 1.61
N LEU A 300 -0.62 7.90 0.78
CA LEU A 300 0.41 6.84 0.72
C LEU A 300 1.79 7.34 0.26
N SER A 301 1.88 8.59 -0.18
CA SER A 301 3.17 9.30 -0.24
C SER A 301 3.89 9.41 1.11
N HIS A 302 3.18 9.18 2.23
CA HIS A 302 3.69 9.12 3.60
C HIS A 302 3.66 7.67 4.10
N GLN A 303 4.24 6.74 3.35
CA GLN A 303 4.18 5.31 3.63
C GLN A 303 4.73 4.94 5.00
N ILE A 304 5.81 5.60 5.45
CA ILE A 304 6.37 5.41 6.79
C ILE A 304 5.30 5.73 7.85
N GLU A 305 4.66 6.89 7.78
CA GLU A 305 3.62 7.29 8.75
C GLU A 305 2.38 6.41 8.64
N HIS A 306 2.02 6.00 7.43
CA HIS A 306 0.94 5.06 7.19
C HIS A 306 1.19 3.69 7.86
N HIS A 307 2.40 3.16 7.78
CA HIS A 307 2.76 1.89 8.41
C HIS A 307 2.93 1.99 9.93
N LEU A 308 3.34 3.15 10.43
CA LEU A 308 3.36 3.41 11.88
C LEU A 308 1.93 3.51 12.45
N PHE A 309 1.02 4.18 11.73
CA PHE A 309 -0.32 4.53 12.21
C PHE A 309 -1.39 4.33 11.11
N PRO A 310 -1.64 3.08 10.67
CA PRO A 310 -2.51 2.82 9.53
C PRO A 310 -3.96 3.21 9.79
N ASP A 311 -4.36 3.20 11.06
CA ASP A 311 -5.70 3.51 11.57
C ASP A 311 -5.90 4.99 11.93
N LEU A 312 -4.90 5.86 11.79
CA LEU A 312 -5.09 7.30 11.91
C LEU A 312 -5.53 7.91 10.57
N PRO A 313 -6.43 8.93 10.57
CA PRO A 313 -6.81 9.65 9.36
C PRO A 313 -5.63 10.13 8.52
N ALA A 314 -5.58 9.70 7.26
CA ALA A 314 -4.42 9.93 6.39
C ALA A 314 -4.15 11.42 6.10
N ASN A 315 -5.14 12.30 6.29
CA ASN A 315 -4.96 13.74 6.24
C ASN A 315 -4.04 14.29 7.35
N ARG A 316 -3.76 13.49 8.38
CA ARG A 316 -2.81 13.80 9.46
C ARG A 316 -1.38 13.45 9.13
N TYR A 317 -1.13 12.55 8.16
CA TYR A 317 0.23 12.12 7.84
C TYR A 317 1.18 13.29 7.47
N PRO A 318 0.76 14.34 6.75
CA PRO A 318 1.59 15.52 6.54
C PRO A 318 1.97 16.28 7.82
N GLU A 319 1.13 16.22 8.87
CA GLU A 319 1.40 16.81 10.19
C GLU A 319 2.35 15.90 11.00
N ILE A 320 2.21 14.58 10.87
CA ILE A 320 3.00 13.55 11.57
C ILE A 320 4.42 13.42 11.00
N ALA A 321 4.57 13.52 9.68
CA ALA A 321 5.83 13.24 8.98
C ALA A 321 7.05 14.07 9.45
N PRO A 322 6.92 15.38 9.74
CA PRO A 322 8.03 16.16 10.31
C PRO A 322 8.48 15.66 11.69
N GLU A 323 7.56 15.19 12.53
CA GLU A 323 7.85 14.67 13.87
C GLU A 323 8.54 13.31 13.80
N VAL A 324 8.02 12.38 12.98
CA VAL A 324 8.66 11.07 12.73
C VAL A 324 10.06 11.27 12.15
N ARG A 325 10.22 12.20 11.20
CA ARG A 325 11.54 12.52 10.64
C ARG A 325 12.49 13.11 11.68
N ALA A 326 11.99 13.90 12.63
CA ALA A 326 12.80 14.41 13.73
C ALA A 326 13.24 13.30 14.68
N LEU A 327 12.35 12.36 14.97
CA LEU A 327 12.65 11.14 15.73
C LEU A 327 13.70 10.30 15.03
N CYS A 328 13.57 10.07 13.72
CA CYS A 328 14.58 9.34 12.95
C CYS A 328 15.95 10.01 13.05
N ARG A 329 16.02 11.35 12.91
CA ARG A 329 17.28 12.09 13.10
C ARG A 329 17.85 11.96 14.51
N LYS A 330 17.01 12.00 15.54
CA LYS A 330 17.42 11.84 16.96
C LYS A 330 18.13 10.52 17.21
N TYR A 331 17.67 9.44 16.58
CA TYR A 331 18.23 8.08 16.75
C TYR A 331 19.14 7.62 15.60
N GLY A 332 19.46 8.50 14.64
CA GLY A 332 20.28 8.16 13.47
C GLY A 332 19.61 7.23 12.46
N LEU A 333 18.30 6.96 12.60
CA LEU A 333 17.54 6.10 11.70
C LEU A 333 17.41 6.74 10.30
N PRO A 334 17.50 5.95 9.23
CA PRO A 334 17.24 6.46 7.88
C PRO A 334 15.76 6.81 7.74
N TYR A 335 15.47 7.98 7.17
CA TYR A 335 14.13 8.37 6.77
C TYR A 335 14.06 8.35 5.24
N SER A 336 13.65 7.20 4.68
CA SER A 336 13.66 6.95 3.24
C SER A 336 12.61 7.80 2.53
N THR A 337 13.03 8.76 1.70
CA THR A 337 12.13 9.68 1.02
C THR A 337 12.74 10.25 -0.26
N GLY A 338 11.92 10.49 -1.28
CA GLY A 338 12.38 11.11 -2.53
C GLY A 338 11.25 11.43 -3.51
N PRO A 339 11.54 12.11 -4.64
CA PRO A 339 10.52 12.39 -5.65
C PRO A 339 10.06 11.09 -6.33
N LEU A 340 8.80 11.06 -6.78
CA LEU A 340 8.19 9.88 -7.42
C LEU A 340 9.07 9.30 -8.54
N SER A 341 9.65 10.15 -9.39
CA SER A 341 10.51 9.73 -10.52
C SER A 341 11.72 8.92 -10.07
N ARG A 342 12.35 9.28 -8.94
CA ARG A 342 13.48 8.55 -8.37
C ARG A 342 13.02 7.23 -7.77
N GLN A 343 11.93 7.25 -7.02
CA GLN A 343 11.40 6.05 -6.37
C GLN A 343 10.98 5.01 -7.42
N ILE A 344 10.16 5.40 -8.39
CA ILE A 344 9.69 4.48 -9.43
C ILE A 344 10.82 4.00 -10.33
N GLY A 345 11.78 4.89 -10.66
CA GLY A 345 12.99 4.52 -11.39
C GLY A 345 13.82 3.47 -10.67
N SER A 346 13.96 3.60 -9.34
CA SER A 346 14.68 2.61 -8.53
C SER A 346 13.96 1.26 -8.44
N VAL A 347 12.62 1.28 -8.33
CA VAL A 347 11.79 0.07 -8.34
C VAL A 347 11.96 -0.68 -9.67
N TRP A 348 11.82 0.01 -10.80
CA TRP A 348 11.99 -0.63 -12.10
C TRP A 348 13.42 -1.10 -12.33
N ALA A 349 14.43 -0.32 -11.95
CA ALA A 349 15.83 -0.76 -12.00
C ALA A 349 16.05 -2.05 -11.19
N LYS A 350 15.45 -2.14 -9.98
CA LYS A 350 15.45 -3.35 -9.16
C LYS A 350 14.77 -4.52 -9.87
N ILE A 351 13.60 -4.32 -10.46
CA ILE A 351 12.85 -5.35 -11.22
C ILE A 351 13.70 -5.90 -12.39
N PHE A 352 14.31 -5.02 -13.18
CA PHE A 352 15.17 -5.41 -14.31
C PHE A 352 16.44 -6.14 -13.84
N ARG A 353 17.08 -5.65 -12.77
CA ARG A 353 18.27 -6.30 -12.20
C ARG A 353 17.94 -7.69 -11.67
N LEU A 354 16.88 -7.80 -10.86
CA LEU A 354 16.50 -9.06 -10.22
C LEU A 354 15.91 -10.10 -11.18
N ALA A 355 15.60 -9.69 -12.42
CA ALA A 355 15.24 -10.61 -13.49
C ALA A 355 16.41 -11.52 -13.89
N LEU A 356 17.64 -11.00 -13.79
CA LEU A 356 18.86 -11.71 -14.17
C LEU A 356 19.41 -12.56 -13.01
N PRO A 357 20.16 -13.63 -13.30
CA PRO A 357 20.86 -14.41 -12.29
C PRO A 357 21.77 -13.54 -11.40
N PRO A 358 21.88 -13.83 -10.09
CA PRO A 358 22.75 -13.10 -9.17
C PRO A 358 24.22 -13.05 -9.62
N ALA A 359 24.71 -14.12 -10.27
CA ALA A 359 26.06 -14.18 -10.81
C ALA A 359 26.39 -13.08 -11.84
N LEU A 360 25.38 -12.50 -12.51
CA LEU A 360 25.56 -11.45 -13.51
C LEU A 360 25.41 -10.03 -12.96
N THR A 361 24.79 -9.88 -11.78
CA THR A 361 24.39 -8.57 -11.25
C THR A 361 25.06 -8.22 -9.92
N GLY A 362 25.70 -9.19 -9.26
CA GLY A 362 26.23 -9.04 -7.91
C GLY A 362 25.13 -8.80 -6.87
N SER A 363 25.51 -8.76 -5.59
CA SER A 363 24.59 -8.35 -4.51
C SER A 363 24.69 -6.86 -4.25
N ALA A 364 23.54 -6.20 -4.04
CA ALA A 364 23.53 -4.86 -3.49
C ALA A 364 23.88 -4.93 -2.00
N PRO A 365 24.62 -3.96 -1.44
CA PRO A 365 24.70 -3.84 0.00
C PRO A 365 23.29 -3.59 0.55
N ALA A 366 22.87 -4.40 1.53
CA ALA A 366 21.65 -4.14 2.26
C ALA A 366 21.76 -2.76 2.95
N PRO A 367 20.67 -2.03 3.20
CA PRO A 367 20.65 -1.06 4.28
C PRO A 367 20.49 -1.85 5.58
N GLY A 368 21.18 -1.45 6.64
CA GLY A 368 21.15 -2.19 7.90
C GLY A 368 21.34 -1.29 9.09
N VAL A 369 20.29 -1.38 9.89
CA VAL A 369 20.19 -0.92 11.25
C VAL A 369 20.15 -2.19 12.07
N ILE A 370 21.07 -2.30 13.02
CA ILE A 370 21.13 -3.41 13.96
C ILE A 370 20.21 -3.04 15.13
N VAL A 371 19.16 -3.82 15.34
CA VAL A 371 18.33 -3.68 16.54
C VAL A 371 18.84 -4.67 17.59
N MET A 372 19.45 -4.18 18.68
CA MET A 372 19.86 -5.06 19.78
C MET A 372 18.64 -5.54 20.54
N ARG A 373 18.61 -6.85 20.77
CA ARG A 373 17.51 -7.54 21.44
C ARG A 373 17.89 -7.88 22.87
N GLU A 374 16.97 -7.63 23.81
CA GLU A 374 17.13 -8.16 25.18
C GLU A 374 17.17 -9.68 25.15
N PRO A 375 18.02 -10.32 25.98
CA PRO A 375 18.02 -11.75 26.19
C PRO A 375 16.60 -12.22 26.55
N ARG A 376 16.18 -13.36 26.00
CA ARG A 376 14.86 -13.94 26.28
C ARG A 376 14.57 -14.11 27.78
N SER A 377 15.60 -14.24 28.63
CA SER A 377 15.49 -14.35 30.09
C SER A 377 15.15 -13.05 30.80
N GLU A 378 15.30 -11.89 30.15
CA GLU A 378 15.10 -10.55 30.76
C GLU A 378 13.85 -9.84 30.23
N ARG A 379 13.18 -10.40 29.23
CA ARG A 379 11.93 -9.85 28.70
C ARG A 379 10.80 -10.08 29.69
N SER A 380 10.22 -9.01 30.22
CA SER A 380 8.93 -9.07 30.93
C SER A 380 7.85 -9.59 29.98
N GLU A 381 7.00 -10.51 30.45
CA GLU A 381 5.89 -11.06 29.65
C GLU A 381 5.05 -9.93 29.01
N PRO A 382 4.59 -10.08 27.75
CA PRO A 382 3.78 -9.06 27.10
C PRO A 382 2.47 -8.90 27.86
N SER A 383 2.12 -7.67 28.25
CA SER A 383 0.74 -7.38 28.68
C SER A 383 -0.18 -7.56 27.48
N GLU A 384 -1.19 -8.41 27.61
CA GLU A 384 -2.29 -8.57 26.65
C GLU A 384 -2.97 -7.21 26.39
N ALA A 385 -2.53 -6.47 25.37
CA ALA A 385 -3.20 -5.27 24.91
C ALA A 385 -3.11 -5.17 23.39
N GLY A 386 -4.09 -5.80 22.73
CA GLY A 386 -4.68 -5.44 21.42
C GLY A 386 -3.74 -5.19 20.25
N VAL A 387 -3.62 -6.20 19.37
CA VAL A 387 -3.28 -6.04 17.95
C VAL A 387 -4.39 -5.28 17.23
#